data_AF-A0A7J4QZL1-F1
#
_entry.id   AF-A0A7J4QZL1-F1
#
_cell.length_a   1.000
_cell.length_b   1.000
_cell.length_c   1.000
_cell.angle_alpha   90.00
_cell.angle_beta   90.00
_cell.angle_gamma   90.00
#
_symmetry.space_group_name_H-M   'P 1'
#
loop_
_entity.id
_entity.type
_entity.pdbx_description
1 polymer ?
#
loop_
_entity_poly.entity_id
_entity_poly.type
_entity_poly.pdbx_seq_one_letter_code
_entity_poly.pdbx_strand_id
1 'polypeptide(L)'
;MATMDTNDEAVSPVIATVLLLAITVMLSGMVFVLMQGALNSTEKAPPQMTVSVRSLDNGYHVVRITTLDQTLDPGRISFSLQEQGSTTNASFTGYVNDAEVYSVIGSNISFHDRDASYSISAGDYFVIHSEAIGTNEGDWTFVLLEESIQYVLIRVDLPPMNS
;
A
#
# COMPACT_ATOMS: atom_id res chain seq x y z
N MET A 1 -17.59 77.40 -0.27
CA MET A 1 -18.61 76.44 0.19
C MET A 1 -18.68 75.34 -0.86
N ALA A 2 -17.98 74.23 -0.66
CA ALA A 2 -17.96 73.12 -1.61
C ALA A 2 -19.04 72.11 -1.19
N THR A 3 -20.05 71.92 -2.05
CA THR A 3 -21.07 70.89 -1.87
C THR A 3 -20.52 69.57 -2.38
N MET A 4 -20.31 68.61 -1.47
CA MET A 4 -20.06 67.22 -1.81
C MET A 4 -21.38 66.61 -2.29
N ASP A 5 -21.53 66.43 -3.59
CA ASP A 5 -22.55 65.55 -4.17
C ASP A 5 -22.14 64.09 -3.89
N THR A 6 -22.54 63.58 -2.73
CA THR A 6 -22.63 62.15 -2.48
C THR A 6 -23.68 61.58 -3.42
N ASN A 7 -23.22 61.14 -4.58
CA ASN A 7 -23.97 60.29 -5.50
C ASN A 7 -24.17 58.93 -4.81
N ASP A 8 -25.14 58.89 -3.89
CA ASP A 8 -25.74 57.65 -3.40
C ASP A 8 -26.65 57.16 -4.53
N GLU A 9 -26.00 56.56 -5.54
CA GLU A 9 -26.66 55.97 -6.69
C GLU A 9 -27.49 54.79 -6.18
N ALA A 10 -28.76 55.07 -5.93
CA ALA A 10 -29.75 54.12 -5.48
C ALA A 10 -29.88 53.00 -6.54
N VAL A 11 -29.08 51.96 -6.38
CA VAL A 11 -29.22 50.72 -7.14
C VAL A 11 -30.64 50.21 -6.96
N SER A 12 -31.34 49.97 -8.07
CA SER A 12 -32.72 49.47 -8.03
C SER A 12 -32.80 48.22 -7.15
N PRO A 13 -33.79 48.10 -6.25
CA PRO A 13 -33.95 46.94 -5.36
C PRO A 13 -33.89 45.58 -6.08
N VAL A 14 -34.30 45.55 -7.34
CA VAL A 14 -34.26 44.35 -8.19
C VAL A 14 -32.83 44.04 -8.69
N ILE A 15 -32.03 45.06 -8.99
CA ILE A 15 -30.66 44.86 -9.48
C ILE A 15 -29.77 44.33 -8.35
N ALA A 16 -29.96 44.84 -7.13
CA ALA A 16 -29.24 44.38 -5.95
C ALA A 16 -29.47 42.89 -5.68
N THR A 17 -30.72 42.42 -5.80
CA THR A 17 -31.08 41.02 -5.54
C THR A 17 -30.54 40.06 -6.60
N VAL A 18 -30.55 40.45 -7.87
CA VAL A 18 -29.98 39.64 -8.97
C VAL A 18 -28.46 39.49 -8.82
N LEU A 19 -27.75 40.58 -8.50
CA LEU A 19 -26.30 40.54 -8.28
C LEU A 19 -25.93 39.69 -7.06
N LEU A 20 -26.68 39.83 -5.97
CA LEU A 20 -26.49 39.02 -4.77
C LEU A 20 -26.67 37.53 -5.07
N LEU A 21 -27.76 37.17 -5.78
CA LEU A 21 -28.07 35.79 -6.16
C LEU A 21 -26.98 35.21 -7.07
N ALA A 22 -26.52 35.98 -8.06
CA ALA A 22 -25.47 35.54 -8.97
C ALA A 22 -24.17 35.21 -8.21
N ILE A 23 -23.76 36.07 -7.27
CA ILE A 23 -22.55 35.84 -6.47
C ILE A 23 -22.73 34.64 -5.53
N THR A 24 -23.90 34.48 -4.89
CA THR A 24 -24.15 33.33 -4.01
C THR A 24 -24.14 32.00 -4.76
N VAL A 25 -24.70 31.96 -5.96
CA VAL A 25 -24.66 30.74 -6.80
C VAL A 25 -23.22 30.43 -7.22
N MET A 26 -22.45 31.43 -7.63
CA MET A 26 -21.04 31.21 -7.98
C MET A 26 -20.20 30.75 -6.79
N LEU A 27 -20.36 31.38 -5.63
CA LEU A 27 -19.58 31.06 -4.43
C LEU A 27 -19.96 29.70 -3.85
N SER A 28 -21.25 29.37 -3.81
CA SER A 28 -21.72 28.04 -3.38
C SER A 28 -21.24 26.93 -4.32
N GLY A 29 -21.24 27.16 -5.64
CA GLY A 29 -20.69 26.21 -6.62
C GLY A 29 -19.19 25.95 -6.41
N MET A 30 -18.40 26.99 -6.19
CA MET A 30 -16.96 26.84 -5.94
C MET A 30 -16.67 26.08 -4.63
N VAL A 31 -17.37 26.41 -3.55
CA VAL A 31 -17.22 25.71 -2.26
C VAL A 31 -17.62 24.24 -2.37
N PHE A 32 -18.67 23.93 -3.13
CA PHE A 32 -19.08 22.54 -3.37
C PHE A 32 -17.99 21.73 -4.10
N VAL A 33 -17.39 22.30 -5.16
CA VAL A 33 -16.28 21.64 -5.88
C VAL A 33 -15.08 21.40 -4.97
N LEU A 34 -14.74 22.37 -4.11
CA LEU A 34 -13.65 22.22 -3.14
C LEU A 34 -13.95 21.14 -2.10
N MET A 35 -15.19 21.06 -1.59
CA MET A 35 -15.59 20.05 -0.62
C MET A 35 -15.58 18.64 -1.22
N GLN A 36 -16.06 18.49 -2.47
CA GLN A 36 -15.94 17.23 -3.20
C GLN A 36 -14.48 16.82 -3.42
N GLY A 37 -13.60 17.78 -3.75
CA GLY A 37 -12.16 17.53 -3.87
C GLY A 37 -11.52 17.10 -2.56
N ALA A 38 -11.90 17.71 -1.44
CA ALA A 38 -11.38 17.36 -0.11
C ALA A 38 -11.82 15.96 0.34
N LEU A 39 -13.09 15.62 0.18
CA LEU A 39 -13.63 14.32 0.60
C LEU A 39 -13.09 13.15 -0.22
N ASN A 40 -12.79 13.35 -1.50
CA ASN A 40 -12.21 12.32 -2.36
C ASN A 40 -10.69 12.14 -2.19
N SER A 41 -10.02 12.98 -1.38
CA SER A 41 -8.55 12.94 -1.22
C SER A 41 -8.06 12.08 -0.06
N THR A 42 -8.95 11.43 0.68
CA THR A 42 -8.57 10.52 1.79
C THR A 42 -8.52 9.06 1.33
N GLU A 43 -8.17 8.79 0.08
CA GLU A 43 -7.63 7.48 -0.25
C GLU A 43 -6.25 7.41 0.41
N LYS A 44 -6.18 6.76 1.57
CA LYS A 44 -4.94 6.44 2.26
C LYS A 44 -3.99 5.85 1.21
N ALA A 45 -2.90 6.56 0.92
CA ALA A 45 -1.96 6.14 -0.10
C ALA A 45 -1.58 4.66 0.15
N PRO A 46 -1.52 3.83 -0.90
CA PRO A 46 -1.20 2.44 -0.71
C PRO A 46 0.20 2.32 -0.08
N PRO A 47 0.38 1.41 0.90
CA PRO A 47 1.67 1.20 1.53
C PRO A 47 2.76 0.93 0.49
N GLN A 48 3.84 1.71 0.55
CA GLN A 48 5.03 1.42 -0.24
C GLN A 48 6.00 0.59 0.62
N MET A 49 6.42 -0.54 0.06
CA MET A 49 7.34 -1.48 0.68
C MET A 49 8.48 -1.75 -0.29
N THR A 50 9.72 -1.75 0.20
CA THR A 50 10.86 -2.27 -0.56
C THR A 50 11.49 -3.42 0.20
N VAL A 51 11.78 -4.51 -0.49
CA VAL A 51 12.41 -5.68 0.09
C VAL A 51 13.70 -6.02 -0.65
N SER A 52 14.63 -6.65 0.04
CA SER A 52 15.89 -7.16 -0.49
C SER A 52 15.90 -8.67 -0.34
N VAL A 53 16.13 -9.39 -1.43
CA VAL A 53 16.25 -10.85 -1.42
C VAL A 53 17.72 -11.23 -1.36
N ARG A 54 18.03 -12.19 -0.49
CA ARG A 54 19.37 -12.79 -0.39
C ARG A 54 19.23 -14.30 -0.41
N SER A 55 19.93 -14.94 -1.33
CA SER A 55 20.13 -16.39 -1.32
C SER A 55 21.30 -16.70 -0.41
N LEU A 56 21.13 -17.64 0.51
CA LEU A 56 22.18 -18.16 1.37
C LEU A 56 22.60 -19.53 0.86
N ASP A 57 23.89 -19.83 0.84
CA ASP A 57 24.44 -21.09 0.30
C ASP A 57 23.96 -22.38 1.02
N ASN A 58 23.25 -22.24 2.13
CA ASN A 58 22.67 -23.33 2.92
C ASN A 58 21.29 -23.79 2.43
N GLY A 59 20.81 -23.32 1.29
CA GLY A 59 19.51 -23.72 0.71
C GLY A 59 18.33 -22.86 1.13
N TYR A 60 18.57 -21.64 1.65
CA TYR A 60 17.53 -20.73 2.15
C TYR A 60 17.55 -19.40 1.40
N HIS A 61 16.37 -18.88 1.06
CA HIS A 61 16.21 -17.48 0.67
C HIS A 61 15.69 -16.65 1.83
N VAL A 62 16.33 -15.50 2.06
CA VAL A 62 15.91 -14.52 3.05
C VAL A 62 15.42 -13.29 2.31
N VAL A 63 14.13 -12.98 2.45
CA VAL A 63 13.50 -11.78 1.91
C VAL A 63 13.36 -10.78 3.04
N ARG A 64 14.25 -9.80 3.10
CA ARG A 64 14.25 -8.78 4.17
C ARG A 64 13.56 -7.51 3.71
N ILE A 65 12.63 -7.00 4.52
CA ILE A 65 12.00 -5.70 4.31
C ILE A 65 13.02 -4.60 4.64
N THR A 66 13.35 -3.77 3.66
CA THR A 66 14.36 -2.71 3.79
C THR A 66 13.72 -1.41 4.21
N THR A 67 12.62 -1.02 3.56
CA THR A 67 11.86 0.18 3.90
C THR A 67 10.37 -0.12 3.84
N LEU A 68 9.64 0.51 4.74
CA LEU A 68 8.19 0.43 4.83
C LEU A 68 7.68 1.76 5.39
N ASP A 69 6.80 2.43 4.67
CA ASP A 69 6.32 3.77 5.05
C ASP A 69 5.27 3.74 6.18
N GLN A 70 4.60 2.60 6.36
CA GLN A 70 3.61 2.39 7.41
C GLN A 70 3.66 0.95 7.91
N THR A 71 3.57 0.75 9.23
CA THR A 71 3.48 -0.59 9.82
C THR A 71 2.21 -1.29 9.33
N LEU A 72 2.32 -2.56 8.94
CA LEU A 72 1.20 -3.36 8.45
C LEU A 72 0.81 -4.43 9.48
N ASP A 73 -0.48 -4.78 9.50
CA ASP A 73 -0.99 -5.86 10.32
C ASP A 73 -0.76 -7.20 9.61
N PRO A 74 -0.06 -8.18 10.24
CA PRO A 74 0.26 -9.45 9.60
C PRO A 74 -0.99 -10.29 9.27
N GLY A 75 -2.13 -10.03 9.93
CA GLY A 75 -3.40 -10.73 9.66
C GLY A 75 -4.12 -10.28 8.40
N ARG A 76 -3.68 -9.18 7.77
CA ARG A 76 -4.24 -8.66 6.52
C ARG A 76 -3.35 -8.90 5.31
N ILE A 77 -2.15 -9.42 5.54
CA ILE A 77 -1.17 -9.67 4.50
C ILE A 77 -1.16 -11.16 4.19
N SER A 78 -1.41 -11.48 2.92
CA SER A 78 -1.16 -12.80 2.37
C SER A 78 0.13 -12.79 1.57
N PHE A 79 0.82 -13.92 1.57
CA PHE A 79 1.97 -14.15 0.70
C PHE A 79 1.61 -15.21 -0.33
N SER A 80 2.22 -15.10 -1.51
CA SER A 80 2.12 -16.06 -2.58
C SER A 80 3.48 -16.27 -3.21
N LEU A 81 3.91 -17.52 -3.28
CA LEU A 81 5.13 -17.94 -3.96
C LEU A 81 4.72 -18.79 -5.16
N GLN A 82 5.10 -18.38 -6.36
CA GLN A 82 4.71 -19.03 -7.61
C GLN A 82 5.92 -19.22 -8.52
N GLU A 83 6.04 -20.38 -9.14
CA GLU A 83 7.04 -20.65 -10.18
C GLU A 83 6.64 -19.99 -11.51
N GLN A 84 7.56 -19.28 -12.14
CA GLN A 84 7.35 -18.66 -13.45
C GLN A 84 7.53 -19.70 -14.56
N GLY A 85 6.45 -20.02 -15.28
CA GLY A 85 6.51 -20.84 -16.51
C GLY A 85 6.21 -22.34 -16.34
N SER A 86 5.88 -22.80 -15.14
CA SER A 86 5.49 -24.21 -14.88
C SER A 86 3.98 -24.38 -14.92
N THR A 87 3.49 -25.36 -15.69
CA THR A 87 2.06 -25.74 -15.79
C THR A 87 1.57 -26.56 -14.60
N THR A 88 2.49 -26.98 -13.73
CA THR A 88 2.25 -27.63 -12.45
C THR A 88 2.26 -26.54 -11.39
N ASN A 89 1.07 -26.04 -11.03
CA ASN A 89 0.84 -24.94 -10.09
C ASN A 89 1.39 -25.22 -8.67
N ALA A 90 2.71 -25.29 -8.49
CA ALA A 90 3.32 -25.23 -7.18
C ALA A 90 3.24 -23.77 -6.70
N SER A 91 2.06 -23.41 -6.21
CA SER A 91 1.80 -22.10 -5.61
C SER A 91 1.66 -22.29 -4.10
N PHE A 92 2.58 -21.71 -3.33
CA PHE A 92 2.45 -21.67 -1.88
C PHE A 92 1.80 -20.36 -1.50
N THR A 93 0.65 -20.43 -0.85
CA THR A 93 -0.09 -19.26 -0.39
C THR A 93 -0.45 -19.45 1.08
N GLY A 94 -0.38 -18.37 1.84
CA GLY A 94 -0.77 -18.37 3.25
C GLY A 94 -0.84 -16.96 3.79
N TYR A 95 -1.23 -16.83 5.05
CA TYR A 95 -1.24 -15.56 5.75
C TYR A 95 0.02 -15.41 6.61
N VAL A 96 0.50 -14.18 6.75
CA VAL A 96 1.69 -13.92 7.56
C VAL A 96 1.43 -14.22 9.05
N ASN A 97 0.17 -14.12 9.50
CA ASN A 97 -0.24 -14.46 10.87
C ASN A 97 -0.50 -15.94 11.12
N ASP A 98 -0.40 -16.81 10.12
CA ASP A 98 -0.66 -18.25 10.31
C ASP A 98 0.30 -18.83 11.35
N ALA A 99 -0.22 -19.74 12.19
CA ALA A 99 0.54 -20.32 13.30
C ALA A 99 1.77 -21.14 12.85
N GLU A 100 1.79 -21.57 11.58
CA GLU A 100 2.91 -22.30 10.95
C GLU A 100 3.92 -21.38 10.26
N VAL A 101 3.62 -20.09 10.15
CA VAL A 101 4.43 -19.09 9.44
C VAL A 101 5.02 -18.08 10.41
N TYR A 102 4.23 -17.56 11.35
CA TYR A 102 4.64 -16.49 12.25
C TYR A 102 5.62 -16.99 13.33
N SER A 103 6.87 -16.53 13.26
CA SER A 103 7.95 -16.83 14.22
C SER A 103 8.22 -18.33 14.41
N VAL A 104 7.89 -19.15 13.41
CA VAL A 104 8.17 -20.59 13.40
C VAL A 104 9.50 -20.87 12.69
N ILE A 105 10.26 -21.82 13.21
CA ILE A 105 11.48 -22.32 12.58
C ILE A 105 11.17 -23.71 11.99
N GLY A 106 11.58 -23.96 10.75
CA GLY A 106 11.43 -25.28 10.12
C GLY A 106 10.23 -25.44 9.19
N SER A 107 9.40 -24.40 9.03
CA SER A 107 8.33 -24.36 8.05
C SER A 107 8.87 -24.00 6.66
N ASN A 108 8.15 -24.37 5.61
CA ASN A 108 8.53 -24.05 4.23
C ASN A 108 8.74 -22.53 4.04
N ILE A 109 7.83 -21.73 4.60
CA ILE A 109 7.90 -20.28 4.59
C ILE A 109 7.64 -19.81 6.02
N SER A 110 8.59 -19.09 6.60
CA SER A 110 8.42 -18.46 7.90
C SER A 110 8.65 -16.96 7.85
N PHE A 111 7.95 -16.24 8.71
CA PHE A 111 8.09 -14.82 8.93
C PHE A 111 8.70 -14.56 10.30
N HIS A 112 9.75 -13.75 10.35
CA HIS A 112 10.40 -13.36 11.59
C HIS A 112 10.28 -11.85 11.78
N ASP A 113 9.48 -11.48 12.79
CA ASP A 113 9.41 -10.13 13.34
C ASP A 113 10.66 -9.88 14.19
N ARG A 114 11.47 -8.89 13.80
CA ARG A 114 12.70 -8.54 14.50
C ARG A 114 12.42 -7.84 15.83
N ASP A 115 11.35 -7.06 15.88
CA ASP A 115 11.06 -6.14 16.97
C ASP A 115 9.96 -6.68 17.90
N ALA A 116 9.42 -7.88 17.62
CA ALA A 116 8.39 -8.59 18.37
C ALA A 116 7.16 -7.72 18.69
N SER A 117 6.88 -6.76 17.80
CA SER A 117 5.84 -5.77 17.92
C SER A 117 4.47 -6.29 17.46
N TYR A 118 4.43 -7.51 16.88
CA TYR A 118 3.25 -8.08 16.24
C TYR A 118 2.77 -7.19 15.08
N SER A 119 3.71 -6.65 14.33
CA SER A 119 3.45 -5.84 13.14
C SER A 119 4.56 -6.08 12.11
N ILE A 120 4.22 -5.93 10.83
CA ILE A 120 5.22 -5.94 9.77
C ILE A 120 5.81 -4.54 9.69
N SER A 121 7.13 -4.47 9.87
CA SER A 121 7.93 -3.27 9.99
C SER A 121 9.20 -3.36 9.14
N ALA A 122 9.92 -2.24 9.02
CA ALA A 122 11.19 -2.22 8.32
C ALA A 122 12.25 -2.99 9.13
N GLY A 123 12.86 -4.01 8.52
CA GLY A 123 13.85 -4.87 9.18
C GLY A 123 13.39 -6.31 9.39
N ASP A 124 12.09 -6.57 9.30
CA ASP A 124 11.54 -7.92 9.33
C ASP A 124 11.92 -8.72 8.09
N TYR A 125 11.88 -10.05 8.20
CA TYR A 125 12.32 -10.90 7.13
C TYR A 125 11.50 -12.19 7.03
N PHE A 126 11.32 -12.62 5.79
CA PHE A 126 10.81 -13.94 5.47
C PHE A 126 11.98 -14.87 5.20
N VAL A 127 11.86 -16.10 5.70
CA VAL A 127 12.78 -17.20 5.41
C VAL A 127 12.01 -18.22 4.60
N ILE A 128 12.54 -18.55 3.42
CA ILE A 128 11.97 -19.52 2.50
C ILE A 128 12.95 -20.67 2.42
N HIS A 129 12.48 -21.88 2.70
CA HIS A 129 13.26 -23.10 2.62
C HIS A 129 13.30 -23.59 1.17
N SER A 130 14.25 -23.06 0.40
CA SER A 130 14.37 -23.33 -1.03
C SER A 130 14.62 -24.79 -1.36
N GLU A 131 15.44 -25.48 -0.56
CA GLU A 131 15.78 -26.90 -0.77
C GLU A 131 14.59 -27.83 -0.54
N ALA A 132 13.73 -27.52 0.45
CA ALA A 132 12.55 -28.33 0.75
C ALA A 132 11.41 -28.11 -0.26
N ILE A 133 11.32 -26.89 -0.81
CA ILE A 133 10.27 -26.49 -1.75
C ILE A 133 10.69 -26.74 -3.21
N GLY A 134 11.98 -26.88 -3.47
CA GLY A 134 12.52 -26.95 -4.83
C GLY A 134 12.60 -25.59 -5.52
N THR A 135 12.64 -24.48 -4.77
CA THR A 135 12.82 -23.14 -5.37
C THR A 135 14.27 -22.81 -5.71
N ASN A 136 15.16 -23.80 -5.61
CA ASN A 136 16.56 -23.71 -6.02
C ASN A 136 16.73 -23.74 -7.55
N GLU A 137 15.78 -24.37 -8.25
CA GLU A 137 15.75 -24.49 -9.71
C GLU A 137 14.53 -23.73 -10.26
N GLY A 138 14.76 -22.83 -11.22
CA GLY A 138 13.71 -22.03 -11.86
C GLY A 138 13.57 -20.59 -11.34
N ASP A 139 12.80 -19.80 -12.08
CA ASP A 139 12.50 -18.41 -11.73
C ASP A 139 11.25 -18.38 -10.84
N TRP A 140 11.42 -18.18 -9.54
CA TRP A 140 10.30 -18.11 -8.60
C TRP A 140 9.97 -16.68 -8.26
N THR A 141 8.69 -16.32 -8.28
CA THR A 141 8.23 -14.99 -7.91
C THR A 141 7.49 -15.05 -6.57
N PHE A 142 7.99 -14.30 -5.60
CA PHE A 142 7.35 -14.06 -4.31
C PHE A 142 6.54 -12.76 -4.36
N VAL A 143 5.28 -12.82 -3.92
CA VAL A 143 4.34 -11.71 -3.94
C VAL A 143 3.72 -11.55 -2.56
N LEU A 144 3.71 -10.32 -2.04
CA LEU A 144 2.92 -9.96 -0.86
C LEU A 144 1.69 -9.16 -1.30
N LEU A 145 0.54 -9.53 -0.77
CA LEU A 145 -0.76 -8.96 -1.10
C LEU A 145 -1.42 -8.48 0.18
N GLU A 146 -1.87 -7.23 0.19
CA GLU A 146 -2.75 -6.72 1.23
C GLU A 146 -4.20 -7.00 0.85
N GLU A 147 -4.87 -7.89 1.58
CA GLU A 147 -6.20 -8.37 1.21
C GLU A 147 -7.27 -7.29 1.37
N SER A 148 -7.10 -6.40 2.34
CA SER A 148 -8.07 -5.33 2.65
C SER A 148 -8.29 -4.36 1.50
N ILE A 149 -7.26 -4.14 0.68
CA ILE A 149 -7.30 -3.21 -0.46
C ILE A 149 -6.97 -3.92 -1.78
N GLN A 150 -6.79 -5.26 -1.76
CA GLN A 150 -6.37 -6.08 -2.90
C GLN A 150 -5.16 -5.48 -3.63
N TYR A 151 -4.19 -4.99 -2.87
CA TYR A 151 -3.02 -4.29 -3.38
C TYR A 151 -1.78 -5.18 -3.28
N VAL A 152 -1.01 -5.26 -4.37
CA VAL A 152 0.29 -5.94 -4.37
C VAL A 152 1.30 -5.03 -3.69
N LEU A 153 1.72 -5.40 -2.49
CA LEU A 153 2.72 -4.65 -1.71
C LEU A 153 4.08 -4.72 -2.36
N ILE A 154 4.47 -5.93 -2.76
CA ILE A 154 5.74 -6.18 -3.42
C ILE A 154 5.65 -7.46 -4.24
N ARG A 155 6.37 -7.46 -5.35
CA ARG A 155 6.67 -8.64 -6.16
C ARG A 155 8.18 -8.71 -6.30
N VAL A 156 8.78 -9.81 -5.89
CA VAL A 156 10.21 -10.04 -6.06
C VAL A 156 10.49 -11.42 -6.61
N ASP A 157 11.41 -11.46 -7.56
CA ASP A 157 11.94 -12.70 -8.11
C ASP A 157 13.07 -13.22 -7.23
N LEU A 158 12.97 -14.49 -6.87
CA LEU A 158 13.97 -15.22 -6.11
C LEU A 158 15.08 -15.62 -7.08
N PRO A 159 16.32 -15.14 -6.87
CA PRO A 159 17.40 -15.48 -7.78
C PRO A 159 17.77 -16.95 -7.60
N PRO A 160 17.97 -17.71 -8.70
CA PRO A 160 18.30 -19.11 -8.64
C PRO A 160 19.59 -19.30 -7.84
N MET A 161 19.61 -20.35 -7.02
CA MET A 161 20.78 -20.71 -6.23
C MET A 161 21.74 -21.43 -7.15
N ASN A 162 22.74 -20.71 -7.66
CA ASN A 162 23.72 -21.30 -8.56
C ASN A 162 24.48 -22.39 -7.80
N SER A 163 24.34 -23.65 -8.22
CA SER A 163 25.17 -24.75 -7.72
C SER A 163 26.66 -24.57 -8.07
#